data_AF-A0A373VUH6-F1
#
_entry.id   AF-A0A373VUH6-F1
#
_cell.length_a   1.000
_cell.length_b   1.000
_cell.length_c   1.000
_cell.angle_alpha   90.00
_cell.angle_beta   90.00
_cell.angle_gamma   90.00
#
_symmetry.space_group_name_H-M   'P 1'
#
loop_
_entity.id
_entity.type
_entity.pdbx_description
1 polymer ?
#
loop_
_entity_poly.entity_id
_entity_poly.type
_entity_poly.pdbx_seq_one_letter_code
_entity_poly.pdbx_strand_id
1 'polypeptide(L)'
;MAEIRSAQVKWNLSEGTEESMVRFLPVMQTDTLLKYRDQVLIIDTKYYEKILRDHYDKAILHSENLYQIFTYVKNQDVTGNGKVSGLLLYARTEEAISPDGSYMMDGNKIGVKTLDLNKEFRWIAVH
;
A
#
# COMPACT_ATOMS: atom_id res chain seq x y z
N MET A 1 -7.26 -7.38 -20.14
CA MET A 1 -7.30 -8.40 -19.07
C MET A 1 -6.81 -7.76 -17.78
N ALA A 2 -7.45 -8.02 -16.65
CA ALA A 2 -6.92 -7.66 -15.34
C ALA A 2 -5.95 -8.76 -14.88
N GLU A 3 -4.82 -8.38 -14.30
CA GLU A 3 -3.81 -9.29 -13.76
C GLU A 3 -3.71 -9.07 -12.25
N ILE A 4 -3.62 -10.16 -11.49
CA ILE A 4 -3.49 -10.17 -10.03
C ILE A 4 -2.30 -11.05 -9.68
N ARG A 5 -1.34 -10.50 -8.95
CA ARG A 5 -0.16 -11.25 -8.47
C ARG A 5 0.50 -10.55 -7.29
N SER A 6 1.31 -11.26 -6.53
CA SER A 6 2.39 -10.61 -5.79
C SER A 6 3.52 -10.25 -6.78
N ALA A 7 4.21 -9.13 -6.56
CA ALA A 7 5.25 -8.69 -7.47
C ALA A 7 6.42 -8.04 -6.71
N GLN A 8 7.62 -8.16 -7.28
CA GLN A 8 8.76 -7.39 -6.84
C GLN A 8 8.78 -6.04 -7.56
N VAL A 9 8.68 -4.96 -6.78
CA VAL A 9 8.94 -3.61 -7.28
C VAL A 9 10.45 -3.42 -7.31
N LYS A 10 10.99 -2.98 -8.44
CA LYS A 10 12.42 -2.69 -8.55
C LYS A 10 12.72 -1.32 -7.94
N TRP A 11 13.87 -1.18 -7.31
CA TRP A 11 14.37 0.14 -6.92
C TRP A 11 14.60 0.99 -8.17
N ASN A 12 14.07 2.21 -8.16
CA ASN A 12 14.29 3.21 -9.20
C ASN A 12 15.62 3.93 -8.90
N LEU A 13 16.72 3.29 -9.28
CA LEU A 13 18.07 3.77 -9.03
C LEU A 13 18.52 4.71 -10.16
N SER A 14 19.28 5.74 -9.80
CA SER A 14 19.89 6.65 -10.76
C SER A 14 20.96 5.94 -11.60
N GLU A 15 21.18 6.45 -12.82
CA GLU A 15 22.30 6.03 -13.66
C GLU A 15 23.64 6.19 -12.92
N GLY A 16 24.54 5.22 -13.10
CA GLY A 16 25.83 5.20 -12.42
C GLY A 16 25.82 4.59 -11.02
N THR A 17 24.67 4.10 -10.52
CA THR A 17 24.64 3.34 -9.27
C THR A 17 25.50 2.07 -9.38
N GLU A 18 26.38 1.84 -8.42
CA GLU A 18 27.23 0.66 -8.41
C GLU A 18 26.40 -0.62 -8.22
N GLU A 19 26.41 -1.49 -9.24
CA GLU A 19 25.66 -2.76 -9.21
C GLU A 19 26.05 -3.63 -8.00
N SER A 20 27.31 -3.54 -7.56
CA SER A 20 27.80 -4.27 -6.40
C SER A 20 27.05 -3.90 -5.11
N MET A 21 26.54 -2.66 -5.01
CA MET A 21 25.80 -2.17 -3.85
C MET A 21 24.33 -2.56 -3.86
N VAL A 22 23.75 -2.87 -5.03
CA VAL A 22 22.33 -3.23 -5.20
C VAL A 22 21.95 -4.44 -4.35
N ARG A 23 22.87 -5.39 -4.14
CA ARG A 23 22.67 -6.60 -3.33
C ARG A 23 22.33 -6.33 -1.86
N PHE A 24 22.62 -5.13 -1.36
CA PHE A 24 22.35 -4.74 0.03
C PHE A 24 20.99 -4.06 0.19
N LEU A 25 20.31 -3.73 -0.91
CA LEU A 25 18.97 -3.16 -0.85
C LEU A 25 17.96 -4.23 -0.46
N PRO A 26 16.98 -3.91 0.40
CA PRO A 26 15.93 -4.85 0.73
C PRO A 26 15.04 -5.09 -0.50
N VAL A 27 14.52 -6.31 -0.61
CA VAL A 27 13.57 -6.66 -1.67
C VAL A 27 12.22 -6.00 -1.36
N MET A 28 11.69 -5.27 -2.34
CA MET A 28 10.34 -4.70 -2.26
C MET A 28 9.33 -5.68 -2.83
N GLN A 29 8.84 -6.60 -2.01
CA GLN A 29 7.83 -7.58 -2.37
C GLN A 29 6.45 -7.09 -1.94
N THR A 30 5.53 -6.93 -2.90
CA THR A 30 4.13 -6.57 -2.59
C THR A 30 3.32 -7.78 -2.15
N ASP A 31 2.35 -7.56 -1.27
CA ASP A 31 1.33 -8.58 -0.95
C ASP A 31 0.46 -8.85 -2.18
N THR A 32 -0.05 -7.78 -2.79
CA THR A 32 -0.89 -7.86 -4.00
C THR A 32 -0.65 -6.67 -4.91
N LEU A 33 -0.53 -6.95 -6.20
CA LEU A 33 -0.47 -5.98 -7.27
C LEU A 33 -1.55 -6.34 -8.29
N LEU A 34 -2.43 -5.39 -8.54
CA LEU A 34 -3.46 -5.45 -9.56
C LEU A 34 -3.03 -4.58 -10.74
N LYS A 35 -3.06 -5.13 -11.95
CA LYS A 35 -2.81 -4.38 -13.17
C LYS A 35 -4.03 -4.43 -14.07
N TYR A 36 -4.49 -3.27 -14.49
CA TYR A 36 -5.58 -3.15 -15.45
C TYR A 36 -5.25 -2.05 -16.46
N ARG A 37 -5.07 -2.45 -17.72
CA ARG A 37 -4.57 -1.57 -18.80
C ARG A 37 -3.22 -0.96 -18.39
N ASP A 38 -3.17 0.36 -18.31
CA ASP A 38 -2.01 1.17 -17.93
C ASP A 38 -2.03 1.57 -16.45
N GLN A 39 -3.02 1.12 -15.66
CA GLN A 39 -3.13 1.39 -14.24
C GLN A 39 -2.60 0.22 -13.40
N VAL A 40 -1.97 0.57 -12.28
CA VAL A 40 -1.47 -0.37 -11.28
C VAL A 40 -2.01 0.03 -9.91
N LEU A 41 -2.53 -0.94 -9.16
CA LEU A 41 -2.88 -0.78 -7.75
C LEU A 41 -2.03 -1.76 -6.93
N ILE A 42 -1.22 -1.21 -6.03
CA ILE A 42 -0.46 -1.99 -5.05
C ILE A 42 -1.26 -2.01 -3.76
N ILE A 43 -1.51 -3.19 -3.21
CA ILE A 43 -2.23 -3.39 -1.96
C ILE A 43 -1.26 -4.01 -0.96
N ASP A 44 -1.19 -3.41 0.22
CA ASP A 44 -0.46 -3.92 1.38
C ASP A 44 -1.46 -4.13 2.52
N THR A 45 -1.51 -5.35 3.04
CA THR A 45 -2.53 -5.79 4.00
C THR A 45 -1.94 -5.87 5.39
N LYS A 46 -2.67 -5.36 6.39
CA LYS A 46 -2.18 -5.29 7.76
C LYS A 46 -3.26 -5.73 8.75
N TYR A 47 -2.85 -6.52 9.74
CA TYR A 47 -3.70 -6.97 10.84
C TYR A 47 -3.11 -6.46 12.15
N TYR A 48 -3.83 -5.56 12.82
CA TYR A 48 -3.47 -5.04 14.14
C TYR A 48 -4.70 -5.05 15.05
N GLU A 49 -4.46 -5.20 16.34
CA GLU A 49 -5.49 -5.01 17.36
C GLU A 49 -6.01 -3.57 17.36
N LYS A 50 -5.10 -2.59 17.16
CA LYS A 50 -5.37 -1.16 17.04
C LYS A 50 -4.81 -0.65 15.71
N ILE A 51 -5.66 -0.14 14.81
CA ILE A 51 -5.25 0.35 13.47
C ILE A 51 -4.57 1.71 13.57
N LEU A 52 -5.01 2.54 14.53
CA LEU A 52 -4.46 3.87 14.76
C LEU A 52 -3.56 3.88 15.99
N ARG A 53 -2.45 4.61 15.93
CA ARG A 53 -1.61 4.89 17.10
C ARG A 53 -2.03 6.21 17.74
N ASP A 54 -1.99 6.28 19.06
CA ASP A 54 -2.16 7.54 19.77
C ASP A 54 -0.84 8.31 19.71
N HIS A 55 -0.89 9.55 19.23
CA HIS A 55 0.26 10.44 19.15
C HIS A 55 -0.14 11.86 19.54
N TYR A 56 0.22 12.26 20.76
CA TYR A 56 -0.09 13.58 21.35
C TYR A 56 -1.54 14.02 21.04
N ASP A 57 -2.49 13.20 21.49
CA ASP A 57 -3.95 13.36 21.34
C ASP A 57 -4.51 13.24 19.91
N LYS A 58 -3.72 12.74 18.96
CA LYS A 58 -4.18 12.44 17.59
C LYS A 58 -4.04 10.97 17.27
N ALA A 59 -5.08 10.41 16.67
CA ALA A 59 -5.05 9.07 16.10
C ALA A 59 -4.35 9.12 14.73
N ILE A 60 -3.20 8.45 14.59
CA ILE A 60 -2.38 8.44 13.37
C ILE A 60 -2.22 7.03 12.81
N LEU A 61 -2.00 6.93 11.50
CA LEU A 61 -1.62 5.67 10.87
C LEU A 61 -0.23 5.21 11.33
N HIS A 62 0.01 3.91 11.27
CA HIS A 62 1.34 3.34 11.43
C HIS A 62 2.25 3.86 10.31
N SER A 63 3.23 4.68 10.68
CA SER A 63 4.16 5.32 9.75
C SER A 63 4.91 4.32 8.88
N GLU A 64 5.34 3.19 9.45
CA GLU A 64 5.99 2.08 8.74
C GLU A 64 5.18 1.59 7.54
N ASN A 65 3.88 1.38 7.71
CA ASN A 65 2.99 0.93 6.63
C ASN A 65 2.83 2.00 5.55
N LEU A 66 2.65 3.24 5.98
CA LEU A 66 2.52 4.37 5.06
C LEU A 66 3.79 4.58 4.24
N TYR A 67 4.96 4.48 4.88
CA TYR A 67 6.24 4.62 4.20
C TYR A 67 6.48 3.46 3.25
N GLN A 68 6.17 2.23 3.65
CA GLN A 68 6.31 1.05 2.79
C GLN A 68 5.46 1.19 1.51
N ILE A 69 4.16 1.47 1.64
CA ILE A 69 3.30 1.60 0.46
C ILE A 69 3.70 2.79 -0.42
N PHE A 70 4.09 3.91 0.19
CA PHE A 70 4.57 5.08 -0.54
C PHE A 70 5.85 4.75 -1.34
N THR A 71 6.81 4.05 -0.72
CA THR A 71 8.02 3.61 -1.39
C THR A 71 7.73 2.68 -2.57
N TYR A 72 6.81 1.72 -2.42
CA TYR A 72 6.42 0.83 -3.52
C TYR A 72 5.80 1.58 -4.68
N VAL A 73 4.85 2.49 -4.39
CA VAL A 73 4.18 3.28 -5.41
C VAL A 73 5.18 4.17 -6.16
N LYS A 74 6.05 4.87 -5.43
CA LYS A 74 7.02 5.78 -6.04
C LYS A 74 8.04 5.06 -6.92
N ASN A 75 8.50 3.89 -6.51
CA ASN A 75 9.44 3.09 -7.28
C ASN A 75 8.78 2.37 -8.47
N GLN A 76 7.47 2.13 -8.42
CA GLN A 76 6.72 1.55 -9.52
C GLN A 76 6.29 2.61 -10.56
N ASP A 77 5.97 3.84 -10.15
CA ASP A 77 5.65 4.96 -11.04
C ASP A 77 6.90 5.73 -11.47
N VAL A 78 7.84 5.03 -12.11
CA VAL A 78 9.13 5.61 -12.54
C VAL A 78 8.93 6.83 -13.45
N THR A 79 7.85 6.86 -14.24
CA THR A 79 7.53 7.97 -15.13
C THR A 79 6.80 9.13 -14.45
N GLY A 80 6.33 8.96 -13.22
CA GLY A 80 5.56 9.97 -12.47
C GLY A 80 4.25 10.36 -13.14
N ASN A 81 3.55 9.41 -13.78
CA ASN A 81 2.35 9.70 -14.56
C ASN A 81 1.05 9.53 -13.74
N GLY A 82 1.16 9.17 -12.46
CA GLY A 82 0.03 9.03 -11.53
C GLY A 82 -0.79 7.74 -11.73
N LYS A 83 -0.38 6.83 -12.62
CA LYS A 83 -1.15 5.60 -12.92
C LYS A 83 -0.89 4.46 -11.94
N VAL A 84 0.06 4.64 -11.02
CA VAL A 84 0.24 3.73 -9.89
C VAL A 84 -0.45 4.32 -8.67
N SER A 85 -1.27 3.51 -8.01
CA SER A 85 -1.90 3.84 -6.74
C SER A 85 -1.53 2.81 -5.68
N GLY A 86 -1.57 3.23 -4.42
CA GLY A 86 -1.37 2.38 -3.26
C GLY A 86 -2.65 2.24 -2.44
N LEU A 87 -2.84 1.10 -1.79
CA LEU A 87 -3.91 0.87 -0.83
C LEU A 87 -3.36 0.15 0.39
N LEU A 88 -3.50 0.78 1.56
CA LEU A 88 -3.40 0.09 2.83
C LEU A 88 -4.76 -0.51 3.16
N LEU A 89 -4.82 -1.83 3.29
CA LEU A 89 -6.03 -2.55 3.66
C LEU A 89 -5.87 -3.15 5.06
N TYR A 90 -6.57 -2.58 6.02
CA TYR A 90 -6.56 -3.03 7.41
C TYR A 90 -7.72 -3.98 7.68
N ALA A 91 -7.51 -5.02 8.46
CA ALA A 91 -8.62 -5.76 9.05
C ALA A 91 -9.24 -4.95 10.21
N ARG A 92 -10.55 -4.70 10.17
CA ARG A 92 -11.26 -3.99 11.24
C ARG A 92 -11.36 -4.89 12.47
N THR A 93 -10.94 -4.36 13.60
CA THR A 93 -11.20 -4.90 14.94
C THR A 93 -12.31 -4.08 15.62
N GLU A 94 -12.40 -4.07 16.95
CA GLU A 94 -13.47 -3.38 17.70
C GLU A 94 -13.39 -1.83 17.66
N GLU A 95 -12.49 -1.24 16.86
CA GLU A 95 -12.33 0.21 16.79
C GLU A 95 -13.53 0.94 16.14
N ALA A 96 -13.98 2.00 16.81
CA ALA A 96 -15.08 2.84 16.37
C ALA A 96 -14.71 3.73 15.16
N ILE A 97 -13.44 4.13 15.04
CA ILE A 97 -12.95 5.04 14.00
C ILE A 97 -12.18 4.25 12.95
N SER A 98 -12.60 4.34 11.68
CA SER A 98 -11.85 3.80 10.54
C SER A 98 -11.19 4.94 9.77
N PRO A 99 -9.88 4.87 9.45
CA PRO A 99 -9.20 5.86 8.62
C PRO A 99 -9.52 5.69 7.13
N ASP A 100 -10.79 5.45 6.80
CA ASP A 100 -11.26 5.26 5.44
C ASP A 100 -11.11 6.55 4.63
N GLY A 101 -10.17 6.57 3.69
CA GLY A 101 -9.87 7.78 2.96
C GLY A 101 -8.81 7.60 1.89
N SER A 102 -8.39 8.72 1.29
CA SER A 102 -7.27 8.72 0.37
C SER A 102 -6.54 10.05 0.38
N TYR A 103 -5.25 9.98 0.10
CA TYR A 103 -4.34 11.11 -0.02
C TYR A 103 -3.78 11.15 -1.45
N MET A 104 -3.45 12.35 -1.92
CA MET A 104 -2.57 12.51 -3.07
C MET A 104 -1.16 12.76 -2.55
N MET A 105 -0.24 11.87 -2.88
CA MET A 105 1.16 11.92 -2.46
C MET A 105 2.04 11.88 -3.71
N ASP A 106 2.72 12.98 -3.98
CA ASP A 106 3.66 13.11 -5.10
C ASP A 106 3.06 12.69 -6.47
N GLY A 107 1.79 13.07 -6.70
CA GLY A 107 1.05 12.75 -7.93
C GLY A 107 0.36 11.38 -7.94
N ASN A 108 0.62 10.51 -6.96
CA ASN A 108 -0.01 9.20 -6.84
C ASN A 108 -1.12 9.21 -5.77
N LYS A 109 -2.14 8.37 -5.96
CA LYS A 109 -3.20 8.18 -4.97
C LYS A 109 -2.79 7.09 -3.97
N ILE A 110 -2.80 7.41 -2.67
CA ILE A 110 -2.64 6.44 -1.59
C ILE A 110 -3.95 6.36 -0.82
N GLY A 111 -4.64 5.23 -0.92
CA GLY A 111 -5.87 4.92 -0.20
C GLY A 111 -5.59 4.20 1.11
N VAL A 112 -6.51 4.36 2.05
CA VAL A 112 -6.59 3.56 3.26
C VAL A 112 -8.02 3.06 3.41
N LYS A 113 -8.17 1.76 3.62
CA LYS A 113 -9.46 1.11 3.79
C LYS A 113 -9.40 0.06 4.88
N THR A 114 -10.55 -0.15 5.50
CA THR A 114 -10.69 -1.18 6.51
C THR A 114 -11.74 -2.22 6.09
N LEU A 115 -11.38 -3.49 6.17
CA LEU A 115 -12.23 -4.64 5.89
C LEU A 115 -12.74 -5.23 7.22
N ASP A 116 -14.05 -5.20 7.43
CA ASP A 116 -14.66 -5.74 8.65
C ASP A 116 -14.79 -7.27 8.58
N LEU A 117 -13.90 -7.96 9.31
CA LEU A 117 -13.87 -9.43 9.37
C LEU A 117 -14.89 -10.02 10.35
N ASN A 118 -15.58 -9.20 11.15
CA ASN A 118 -16.62 -9.65 12.08
C ASN A 118 -17.99 -9.89 11.41
N LYS A 119 -18.09 -9.66 10.10
CA LYS A 119 -19.30 -9.92 9.32
C LYS A 119 -19.30 -11.34 8.77
N GLU A 120 -20.49 -11.90 8.52
CA GLU A 120 -20.59 -13.19 7.85
C GLU A 120 -19.89 -13.14 6.48
N PHE A 121 -19.19 -14.21 6.10
CA PHE A 121 -18.37 -14.27 4.89
C PHE A 121 -19.12 -13.88 3.61
N ARG A 122 -20.42 -14.17 3.51
CA ARG A 122 -21.25 -13.76 2.37
C ARG A 122 -21.30 -12.24 2.16
N TRP A 123 -21.09 -11.44 3.20
CA TRP A 123 -21.08 -9.98 3.12
C TRP A 123 -19.68 -9.42 2.82
N ILE A 124 -18.65 -10.20 3.11
CA ILE A 124 -17.24 -9.88 2.83
C ILE A 124 -16.94 -10.11 1.33
N ALA A 125 -17.39 -11.22 0.75
CA ALA A 125 -17.07 -11.61 -0.63
C ALA A 125 -17.82 -10.83 -1.73
N VAL A 126 -18.73 -9.93 -1.37
CA VAL A 126 -19.59 -9.17 -2.30
C VAL A 126 -19.07 -7.75 -2.54
N HIS A 127 -18.07 -7.31 -1.78
CA HIS A 127 -17.42 -5.99 -1.90
C HIS A 127 -16.02 -6.12 -2.46
#